data_AF-A0A2E7DE14-F1
#
_entry.id   AF-A0A2E7DE14-F1
#
_cell.length_a   1.000
_cell.length_b   1.000
_cell.length_c   1.000
_cell.angle_alpha   90.00
_cell.angle_beta   90.00
_cell.angle_gamma   90.00
#
_symmetry.space_group_name_H-M   'P 1'
#
loop_
_entity.id
_entity.type
_entity.pdbx_description
1 polymer ?
#
loop_
_entity_poly.entity_id
_entity_poly.type
_entity_poly.pdbx_seq_one_letter_code
_entity_poly.pdbx_strand_id
1 'polypeptide(L)'
;PRNFDGRYRGPVTLREAFSNSLNAATVRLSEEVGRRVTIQLARRLGFTSDLRNEPSLALGAGEVTLLELTSAYAAFANGGFSVEPHGVLAIGIPGQLPTYRHRSTNLPAIANEVAVAALDSMLAEVITSGTGQNAAFGSPSTVAAGKTGTSQRHRDAWFIGYAGGLVAGVWVGRDDSGPMKKVTGGGLPAQIWTSFMKVATKRPASISTQGAD
;
A
#
# COMPACT_ATOMS: atom_id res chain seq x y z
N PRO A 1 17.70 14.93 5.48
CA PRO A 1 16.46 14.82 6.29
C PRO A 1 16.72 13.95 7.53
N ARG A 2 16.01 14.20 8.66
CA ARG A 2 16.15 13.37 9.88
C ARG A 2 15.22 12.16 9.83
N ASN A 3 15.65 11.04 10.39
CA ASN A 3 14.78 9.89 10.67
C ASN A 3 13.77 10.25 11.78
N PHE A 4 12.69 9.48 11.87
CA PHE A 4 11.63 9.72 12.86
C PHE A 4 12.14 9.67 14.31
N ASP A 5 13.10 8.79 14.62
CA ASP A 5 13.75 8.68 15.93
C ASP A 5 14.89 9.69 16.15
N GLY A 6 15.17 10.54 15.15
CA GLY A 6 16.24 11.53 15.19
C GLY A 6 17.65 10.96 15.08
N ARG A 7 17.82 9.65 14.91
CA ARG A 7 19.13 8.98 14.89
C ARG A 7 19.52 8.54 13.48
N TYR A 8 20.80 8.62 13.16
CA TYR A 8 21.37 8.02 11.95
C TYR A 8 21.97 6.66 12.30
N ARG A 9 21.71 5.64 11.48
CA ARG A 9 22.13 4.26 11.74
C ARG A 9 23.41 3.86 11.00
N GLY A 10 24.12 4.81 10.39
CA GLY A 10 25.28 4.51 9.55
C GLY A 10 24.89 3.75 8.28
N PRO A 11 25.78 2.90 7.75
CA PRO A 11 25.45 1.96 6.68
C PRO A 11 24.35 1.00 7.12
N VAL A 12 23.32 0.85 6.29
CA VAL A 12 22.20 -0.06 6.51
C VAL A 12 21.87 -0.75 5.20
N THR A 13 21.32 -1.96 5.26
CA THR A 13 20.79 -2.63 4.08
C THR A 13 19.50 -1.95 3.59
N LEU A 14 19.14 -2.16 2.32
CA LEU A 14 17.87 -1.69 1.76
C LEU A 14 16.68 -2.21 2.58
N ARG A 15 16.76 -3.48 2.98
CA ARG A 15 15.77 -4.20 3.77
C ARG A 15 15.55 -3.54 5.14
N GLU A 16 16.63 -3.30 5.89
CA GLU A 16 16.56 -2.61 7.19
C GLU A 16 16.04 -1.18 7.04
N ALA A 17 16.51 -0.46 6.03
CA ALA A 17 16.06 0.91 5.76
C ALA A 17 14.55 0.96 5.48
N PHE A 18 14.03 0.00 4.72
CA PHE A 18 12.62 -0.09 4.36
C PHE A 18 11.74 -0.50 5.54
N SER A 19 12.10 -1.58 6.26
CA SER A 19 11.33 -2.10 7.40
C SER A 19 11.23 -1.09 8.55
N ASN A 20 12.31 -0.32 8.77
CA ASN A 20 12.38 0.73 9.78
C ASN A 20 11.96 2.12 9.26
N SER A 21 11.59 2.26 7.98
CA SER A 21 11.15 3.52 7.37
C SER A 21 12.14 4.68 7.53
N LEU A 22 13.43 4.43 7.23
CA LEU A 22 14.52 5.40 7.45
C LEU A 22 14.57 6.47 6.35
N ASN A 23 13.99 7.64 6.63
CA ASN A 23 13.96 8.81 5.74
C ASN A 23 15.28 9.14 5.05
N ALA A 24 16.40 9.13 5.78
CA ALA A 24 17.70 9.52 5.23
C ALA A 24 18.19 8.54 4.15
N ALA A 25 17.96 7.24 4.34
CA ALA A 25 18.30 6.21 3.37
C ALA A 25 17.35 6.27 2.16
N THR A 26 16.05 6.46 2.38
CA THR A 26 15.04 6.57 1.31
C THR A 26 15.32 7.76 0.38
N VAL A 27 15.68 8.92 0.93
CA VAL A 27 16.04 10.08 0.08
C VAL A 27 17.31 9.78 -0.72
N ARG A 28 18.36 9.24 -0.11
CA ARG A 28 19.59 8.88 -0.83
C ARG A 28 19.32 7.91 -1.99
N LEU A 29 18.53 6.87 -1.74
CA LEU A 29 18.13 5.92 -2.77
C LEU A 29 17.35 6.60 -3.91
N SER A 30 16.43 7.51 -3.58
CA SER A 30 15.65 8.23 -4.60
C SER A 30 16.52 9.17 -5.45
N GLU A 31 17.54 9.80 -4.87
CA GLU A 31 18.52 10.58 -5.61
C GLU A 31 19.41 9.71 -6.51
N GLU A 32 19.83 8.54 -6.01
CA GLU A 32 20.70 7.61 -6.73
C GLU A 32 19.98 6.95 -7.92
N VAL A 33 18.76 6.46 -7.71
CA VAL A 33 17.92 5.87 -8.77
C VAL A 33 17.35 6.93 -9.72
N GLY A 34 17.10 8.12 -9.19
CA GLY A 34 16.50 9.24 -9.91
C GLY A 34 14.98 9.33 -9.69
N ARG A 35 14.54 10.49 -9.19
CA ARG A 35 13.14 10.82 -8.89
C ARG A 35 12.19 10.62 -10.08
N ARG A 36 12.63 10.93 -11.31
CA ARG A 36 11.81 10.74 -12.52
C ARG A 36 11.46 9.28 -12.75
N VAL A 37 12.37 8.35 -12.44
CA VAL A 37 12.12 6.91 -12.52
C VAL A 37 11.06 6.50 -11.50
N THR A 38 11.14 7.03 -10.27
CA THR A 38 10.11 6.84 -9.24
C THR A 38 8.74 7.34 -9.69
N ILE A 39 8.67 8.54 -10.29
CA ILE A 39 7.40 9.09 -10.81
C ILE A 39 6.85 8.22 -11.93
N GLN A 40 7.69 7.75 -12.87
CA GLN A 40 7.24 6.87 -13.95
C GLN A 40 6.68 5.55 -13.41
N LEU A 41 7.31 4.96 -12.39
CA LEU A 41 6.78 3.77 -11.72
C LEU A 41 5.44 4.06 -11.02
N ALA A 42 5.31 5.20 -10.34
CA ALA A 42 4.04 5.62 -9.75
C ALA A 42 2.92 5.77 -10.81
N ARG A 43 3.23 6.33 -11.99
CA ARG A 43 2.26 6.38 -13.10
C ARG A 43 1.85 4.99 -13.57
N ARG A 44 2.79 4.04 -13.68
CA ARG A 44 2.47 2.63 -14.01
C ARG A 44 1.59 1.98 -12.95
N LEU A 45 1.77 2.33 -11.68
CA LEU A 45 0.94 1.90 -10.55
C LEU A 45 -0.46 2.54 -10.51
N GLY A 46 -0.78 3.45 -11.43
CA GLY A 46 -2.10 4.07 -11.54
C GLY A 46 -2.26 5.39 -10.78
N PHE A 47 -1.18 5.99 -10.25
CA PHE A 47 -1.27 7.32 -9.67
C PHE A 47 -1.57 8.38 -10.74
N THR A 48 -2.62 9.15 -10.54
CA THR A 48 -3.06 10.28 -11.38
C THR A 48 -2.77 11.64 -10.74
N SER A 49 -2.69 11.69 -9.41
CA SER A 49 -2.30 12.87 -8.62
C SER A 49 -0.99 13.53 -9.09
N ASP A 50 -0.81 14.83 -8.82
CA ASP A 50 0.40 15.55 -9.22
C ASP A 50 1.60 15.16 -8.35
N LEU A 51 2.66 14.67 -9.00
CA LEU A 51 3.88 14.19 -8.34
C LEU A 51 5.05 15.08 -8.75
N ARG A 52 5.37 16.05 -7.88
CA ARG A 52 6.44 17.02 -8.12
C ARG A 52 7.82 16.36 -8.07
N ASN A 53 8.69 16.71 -9.01
CA ASN A 53 10.05 16.19 -9.12
C ASN A 53 11.02 16.87 -8.15
N GLU A 54 10.77 16.72 -6.85
CA GLU A 54 11.49 17.38 -5.76
C GLU A 54 12.04 16.36 -4.74
N PRO A 55 13.08 16.69 -3.95
CA PRO A 55 13.67 15.73 -3.00
C PRO A 55 12.66 15.22 -1.94
N SER A 56 11.62 16.01 -1.67
CA SER A 56 10.54 15.70 -0.73
C SER A 56 9.61 14.58 -1.23
N LEU A 57 9.63 14.26 -2.53
CA LEU A 57 8.84 13.17 -3.12
C LEU A 57 9.08 11.84 -2.39
N ALA A 58 10.34 11.54 -2.09
CA ALA A 58 10.77 10.33 -1.40
C ALA A 58 10.24 10.22 0.05
N LEU A 59 9.70 11.31 0.60
CA LEU A 59 9.12 11.38 1.95
C LEU A 59 7.59 11.49 1.94
N GLY A 60 6.95 11.34 0.77
CA GLY A 60 5.49 11.41 0.64
C GLY A 60 4.92 12.81 0.71
N ALA A 61 5.65 13.83 0.22
CA ALA A 61 5.13 15.20 0.16
C ALA A 61 4.11 15.45 -0.96
N GLY A 62 3.93 14.49 -1.88
CA GLY A 62 2.85 14.53 -2.87
C GLY A 62 1.53 14.11 -2.25
N GLU A 63 0.48 14.88 -2.48
CA GLU A 63 -0.88 14.51 -2.09
C GLU A 63 -1.40 13.45 -3.04
N VAL A 64 -1.91 12.35 -2.49
CA VAL A 64 -2.50 11.24 -3.24
C VAL A 64 -3.77 10.79 -2.52
N THR A 65 -4.72 10.24 -3.26
CA THR A 65 -5.93 9.69 -2.64
C THR A 65 -5.62 8.36 -1.96
N LEU A 66 -6.39 8.01 -0.92
CA LEU A 66 -6.27 6.70 -0.27
C LEU A 66 -6.58 5.57 -1.26
N LEU A 67 -7.48 5.81 -2.23
CA LEU A 67 -7.83 4.82 -3.26
C LEU A 67 -6.64 4.55 -4.18
N GLU A 68 -5.99 5.58 -4.73
CA GLU A 68 -4.77 5.42 -5.54
C GLU A 68 -3.68 4.66 -4.78
N LEU A 69 -3.44 5.05 -3.52
CA LEU A 69 -2.41 4.42 -2.70
C LEU A 69 -2.74 2.95 -2.40
N THR A 70 -4.00 2.63 -2.12
CA THR A 70 -4.44 1.25 -1.86
C THR A 70 -4.37 0.40 -3.12
N SER A 71 -4.80 0.94 -4.26
CA SER A 71 -4.73 0.25 -5.56
C SER A 71 -3.30 -0.05 -5.99
N ALA A 72 -2.35 0.84 -5.72
CA ALA A 72 -0.94 0.57 -5.99
C ALA A 72 -0.42 -0.67 -5.23
N TYR A 73 -0.88 -0.91 -4.01
CA TYR A 73 -0.48 -2.09 -3.22
C TYR A 73 -1.08 -3.39 -3.76
N ALA A 74 -2.21 -3.33 -4.47
CA ALA A 74 -2.78 -4.51 -5.11
C ALA A 74 -1.87 -5.03 -6.24
N ALA A 75 -1.10 -4.16 -6.90
CA ALA A 75 -0.11 -4.59 -7.87
C ALA A 75 1.04 -5.39 -7.24
N PHE A 76 1.41 -5.12 -5.98
CA PHE A 76 2.38 -5.94 -5.27
C PHE A 76 1.76 -7.27 -4.83
N ALA A 77 0.52 -7.21 -4.31
CA ALA A 77 -0.22 -8.38 -3.84
C ALA A 77 -0.55 -9.41 -4.94
N ASN A 78 -0.63 -8.98 -6.20
CA ASN A 78 -1.02 -9.82 -7.35
C ASN A 78 0.17 -10.25 -8.24
N GLY A 79 1.41 -10.09 -7.78
CA GLY A 79 2.59 -10.54 -8.53
C GLY A 79 3.14 -9.52 -9.54
N GLY A 80 2.74 -8.25 -9.45
CA GLY A 80 3.35 -7.15 -10.19
C GLY A 80 2.50 -6.57 -11.30
N PHE A 81 1.19 -6.81 -11.33
CA PHE A 81 0.30 -6.31 -12.38
C PHE A 81 -0.53 -5.14 -11.88
N SER A 82 -0.52 -4.03 -12.61
CA SER A 82 -1.35 -2.88 -12.23
C SER A 82 -2.84 -3.24 -12.19
N VAL A 83 -3.60 -2.51 -11.37
CA VAL A 83 -5.04 -2.70 -11.25
C VAL A 83 -5.77 -1.38 -11.47
N GLU A 84 -6.99 -1.46 -12.02
CA GLU A 84 -7.92 -0.34 -12.07
C GLU A 84 -9.03 -0.56 -11.04
N PRO A 85 -9.12 0.26 -9.97
CA PRO A 85 -10.20 0.13 -9.00
C PRO A 85 -11.54 0.49 -9.63
N HIS A 86 -12.54 -0.36 -9.46
CA HIS A 86 -13.90 -0.14 -9.97
C HIS A 86 -14.95 -0.62 -8.95
N GLY A 87 -16.08 0.08 -8.89
CA GLY A 87 -17.22 -0.29 -8.04
C GLY A 87 -18.42 -0.87 -8.80
N VAL A 88 -18.46 -0.71 -10.12
CA VAL A 88 -19.58 -1.12 -10.97
C VAL A 88 -19.17 -2.31 -11.84
N LEU A 89 -19.78 -3.47 -11.60
CA LEU A 89 -19.49 -4.70 -12.35
C LEU A 89 -20.29 -4.78 -13.65
N ALA A 90 -21.56 -4.38 -13.62
CA ALA A 90 -22.44 -4.34 -14.78
C ALA A 90 -23.58 -3.34 -14.55
N ILE A 91 -24.11 -2.78 -15.63
CA ILE A 91 -25.35 -1.98 -15.63
C ILE A 91 -26.26 -2.61 -16.67
N GLY A 92 -27.53 -2.83 -16.33
CA GLY A 92 -28.49 -3.44 -17.23
C GLY A 92 -29.89 -3.49 -16.65
N ILE A 93 -30.83 -3.92 -17.48
CA ILE A 93 -32.23 -4.15 -17.10
C ILE A 93 -32.36 -5.64 -16.75
N PRO A 94 -33.03 -6.02 -15.64
CA PRO A 94 -33.29 -7.42 -15.33
C PRO A 94 -33.93 -8.17 -16.50
N GLY A 95 -33.43 -9.37 -16.80
CA GLY A 95 -33.89 -10.18 -17.94
C GLY A 95 -33.33 -9.78 -19.31
N GLN A 96 -32.42 -8.79 -19.37
CA GLN A 96 -31.72 -8.41 -20.59
C GLN A 96 -30.20 -8.54 -20.43
N LEU A 97 -29.48 -8.57 -21.56
CA LEU A 97 -28.03 -8.44 -21.54
C LEU A 97 -27.63 -7.08 -20.95
N PRO A 98 -26.58 -7.00 -20.11
CA PRO A 98 -26.12 -5.74 -19.57
C PRO A 98 -25.68 -4.76 -20.66
N THR A 99 -26.08 -3.49 -20.52
CA THR A 99 -25.63 -2.39 -21.39
C THR A 99 -24.18 -2.00 -21.12
N TYR A 100 -23.71 -2.25 -19.89
CA TYR A 100 -22.31 -2.14 -19.51
C TYR A 100 -21.90 -3.37 -18.71
N ARG A 101 -20.68 -3.84 -18.94
CA ARG A 101 -20.00 -4.85 -18.13
C ARG A 101 -18.53 -4.47 -18.03
N HIS A 102 -18.01 -4.37 -16.81
CA HIS A 102 -16.59 -4.14 -16.61
C HIS A 102 -15.80 -5.31 -17.19
N ARG A 103 -14.79 -4.99 -18.00
CA ARG A 103 -13.89 -5.97 -18.60
C ARG A 103 -12.55 -5.87 -17.90
N SER A 104 -12.06 -7.00 -17.40
CA SER A 104 -10.70 -7.05 -16.86
C SER A 104 -9.72 -6.62 -17.94
N THR A 105 -8.99 -5.55 -17.69
CA THR A 105 -7.88 -5.10 -18.54
C THR A 105 -6.62 -5.83 -18.10
N ASN A 106 -5.96 -6.53 -19.02
CA ASN A 106 -4.61 -7.05 -18.78
C ASN A 106 -3.63 -5.87 -18.78
N LEU A 107 -3.51 -5.20 -17.64
CA LEU A 107 -2.57 -4.11 -17.46
C LEU A 107 -1.13 -4.64 -17.42
N PRO A 108 -0.14 -3.85 -17.86
CA PRO A 108 1.24 -4.29 -17.96
C PRO A 108 1.84 -4.57 -16.56
N ALA A 109 2.85 -5.43 -16.54
CA ALA A 109 3.67 -5.64 -15.36
C ALA A 109 4.45 -4.35 -14.99
N ILE A 110 4.52 -4.03 -13.70
CA ILE A 110 5.20 -2.84 -13.19
C ILE A 110 6.72 -3.02 -13.12
N ALA A 111 7.17 -4.26 -12.92
CA ALA A 111 8.56 -4.67 -12.75
C ALA A 111 8.72 -6.17 -13.05
N ASN A 112 9.95 -6.67 -13.05
CA ASN A 112 10.20 -8.11 -13.13
C ASN A 112 9.81 -8.83 -11.83
N GLU A 113 9.54 -10.13 -11.93
CA GLU A 113 9.05 -10.97 -10.82
C GLU A 113 10.02 -11.00 -9.62
N VAL A 114 11.33 -11.04 -9.86
CA VAL A 114 12.36 -11.05 -8.80
C VAL A 114 12.28 -9.76 -7.96
N ALA A 115 12.13 -8.61 -8.61
CA ALA A 115 12.00 -7.33 -7.92
C ALA A 115 10.69 -7.24 -7.11
N VAL A 116 9.58 -7.76 -7.66
CA VAL A 116 8.30 -7.80 -6.96
C VAL A 116 8.37 -8.71 -5.72
N ALA A 117 8.95 -9.91 -5.86
CA ALA A 117 9.15 -10.84 -4.75
C ALA A 117 10.08 -10.27 -3.66
N ALA A 118 11.13 -9.55 -4.05
CA ALA A 118 12.02 -8.87 -3.10
C ALA A 118 11.28 -7.77 -2.31
N LEU A 119 10.46 -6.96 -2.99
CA LEU A 119 9.64 -5.92 -2.35
C LEU A 119 8.59 -6.53 -1.41
N ASP A 120 7.90 -7.58 -1.85
CA ASP A 120 6.92 -8.32 -1.04
C ASP A 120 7.55 -8.84 0.26
N SER A 121 8.72 -9.47 0.14
CA SER A 121 9.49 -9.92 1.31
C SER A 121 9.89 -8.79 2.25
N MET A 122 10.21 -7.60 1.73
CA MET A 122 10.51 -6.43 2.56
C MET A 122 9.26 -5.82 3.22
N LEU A 123 8.10 -5.85 2.53
CA LEU A 123 6.81 -5.43 3.09
C LEU A 123 6.32 -6.38 4.18
N ALA A 124 6.55 -7.68 4.05
CA ALA A 124 6.31 -8.64 5.13
C ALA A 124 7.17 -8.32 6.36
N GLU A 125 8.44 -7.94 6.15
CA GLU A 125 9.36 -7.61 7.24
C GLU A 125 8.96 -6.35 8.02
N VAL A 126 8.30 -5.38 7.37
CA VAL A 126 7.72 -4.23 8.09
C VAL A 126 6.79 -4.70 9.20
N ILE A 127 6.04 -5.77 8.98
CA ILE A 127 5.11 -6.34 9.96
C ILE A 127 5.83 -7.26 10.94
N THR A 128 6.79 -8.08 10.52
CA THR A 128 7.41 -9.06 11.43
C THR A 128 8.41 -8.45 12.40
N SER A 129 9.19 -7.45 11.97
CA SER A 129 10.25 -6.84 12.78
C SER A 129 10.36 -5.32 12.65
N GLY A 130 9.61 -4.72 11.72
CA GLY A 130 9.68 -3.29 11.43
C GLY A 130 8.65 -2.43 12.15
N THR A 131 8.29 -1.33 11.49
CA THR A 131 7.37 -0.30 12.03
C THR A 131 5.91 -0.75 12.14
N GLY A 132 5.53 -1.86 11.49
CA GLY A 132 4.16 -2.34 11.35
C GLY A 132 3.81 -3.52 12.26
N GLN A 133 4.55 -3.77 13.35
CA GLN A 133 4.33 -4.95 14.21
C GLN A 133 2.92 -5.10 14.78
N ASN A 134 2.20 -3.99 15.01
CA ASN A 134 0.80 -4.06 15.43
C ASN A 134 -0.15 -4.55 14.32
N ALA A 135 0.34 -4.69 13.08
CA ALA A 135 -0.35 -5.32 11.97
C ALA A 135 -0.09 -6.83 11.87
N ALA A 136 0.62 -7.42 12.83
CA ALA A 136 0.91 -8.84 12.83
C ALA A 136 -0.35 -9.65 13.09
N PHE A 137 -0.81 -10.35 12.05
CA PHE A 137 -1.81 -11.40 12.13
C PHE A 137 -1.61 -12.35 10.95
N GLY A 138 -2.14 -13.56 11.07
CA GLY A 138 -2.04 -14.56 10.02
C GLY A 138 -1.71 -15.94 10.55
N SER A 139 -1.49 -16.85 9.62
CA SER A 139 -1.04 -18.23 9.81
C SER A 139 0.11 -18.46 8.82
N PRO A 140 0.81 -19.61 8.87
CA PRO A 140 1.77 -19.97 7.82
C PRO A 140 1.20 -19.93 6.39
N SER A 141 -0.12 -20.03 6.23
CA SER A 141 -0.83 -19.98 4.94
C SER A 141 -1.39 -18.60 4.57
N THR A 142 -1.20 -17.57 5.40
CA THR A 142 -1.63 -16.20 5.12
C THR A 142 -0.56 -15.24 5.62
N VAL A 143 0.39 -14.94 4.75
CA VAL A 143 1.44 -13.94 5.02
C VAL A 143 0.83 -12.56 4.82
N ALA A 144 0.91 -11.73 5.87
CA ALA A 144 0.56 -10.33 5.80
C ALA A 144 1.80 -9.51 5.41
N ALA A 145 1.59 -8.52 4.55
CA ALA A 145 2.61 -7.57 4.14
C ALA A 145 2.01 -6.17 4.09
N GLY A 146 2.81 -5.14 4.40
CA GLY A 146 2.29 -3.77 4.42
C GLY A 146 3.32 -2.73 4.79
N LYS A 147 2.86 -1.48 4.84
CA LYS A 147 3.71 -0.33 5.17
C LYS A 147 2.96 0.70 6.01
N THR A 148 3.70 1.27 6.95
CA THR A 148 3.29 2.42 7.75
C THR A 148 3.56 3.73 7.01
N GLY A 149 2.63 4.68 7.13
CA GLY A 149 2.81 6.08 6.76
C GLY A 149 2.53 6.99 7.96
N THR A 150 3.34 8.02 8.17
CA THR A 150 3.09 9.03 9.21
C THR A 150 3.57 10.38 8.69
N SER A 151 2.65 11.34 8.63
CA SER A 151 2.98 12.71 8.24
C SER A 151 3.70 13.45 9.37
N GLN A 152 4.28 14.60 9.02
CA GLN A 152 4.85 15.51 10.02
C GLN A 152 3.77 15.99 11.01
N ARG A 153 4.16 16.22 12.27
CA ARG A 153 3.27 16.66 13.36
C ARG A 153 2.06 15.74 13.63
N HIS A 154 2.08 14.49 13.18
CA HIS A 154 1.00 13.52 13.41
C HIS A 154 -0.37 14.00 12.91
N ARG A 155 -0.44 14.69 11.76
CA ARG A 155 -1.73 15.13 11.18
C ARG A 155 -2.50 13.97 10.57
N ASP A 156 -1.74 13.10 9.93
CA ASP A 156 -2.19 11.94 9.17
C ASP A 156 -1.33 10.72 9.49
N ALA A 157 -1.99 9.58 9.60
CA ALA A 157 -1.37 8.29 9.79
C ALA A 157 -2.03 7.24 8.89
N TRP A 158 -1.22 6.40 8.26
CA TRP A 158 -1.69 5.37 7.33
C TRP A 158 -1.11 4.01 7.68
N PHE A 159 -1.91 2.98 7.41
CA PHE A 159 -1.41 1.64 7.21
C PHE A 159 -2.05 1.06 5.94
N ILE A 160 -1.22 0.67 4.98
CA ILE A 160 -1.66 -0.02 3.76
C ILE A 160 -1.01 -1.39 3.74
N GLY A 161 -1.80 -2.43 3.50
CA GLY A 161 -1.28 -3.79 3.47
C GLY A 161 -2.23 -4.76 2.78
N TYR A 162 -1.76 -5.98 2.62
CA TYR A 162 -2.51 -7.07 2.01
C TYR A 162 -2.25 -8.40 2.72
N ALA A 163 -3.25 -9.28 2.65
CA ALA A 163 -3.19 -10.66 3.10
C ALA A 163 -4.38 -11.44 2.53
N GLY A 164 -4.21 -12.74 2.24
CA GLY A 164 -5.32 -13.63 1.88
C GLY A 164 -6.10 -13.20 0.64
N GLY A 165 -5.43 -12.61 -0.35
CA GLY A 165 -6.03 -12.11 -1.59
C GLY A 165 -6.81 -10.79 -1.44
N LEU A 166 -6.70 -10.12 -0.29
CA LEU A 166 -7.32 -8.82 -0.03
C LEU A 166 -6.25 -7.76 0.22
N VAL A 167 -6.48 -6.56 -0.31
CA VAL A 167 -5.68 -5.35 -0.02
C VAL A 167 -6.59 -4.36 0.69
N ALA A 168 -6.09 -3.75 1.76
CA ALA A 168 -6.81 -2.73 2.50
C ALA A 168 -5.88 -1.57 2.89
N GLY A 169 -6.41 -0.36 2.77
CA GLY A 169 -5.76 0.86 3.22
C GLY A 169 -6.58 1.53 4.31
N VAL A 170 -5.92 1.93 5.40
CA VAL A 170 -6.52 2.67 6.51
C VAL A 170 -5.79 3.98 6.65
N TRP A 171 -6.53 5.08 6.61
CA TRP A 171 -6.08 6.41 7.01
C TRP A 171 -6.81 6.82 8.29
N VAL A 172 -6.08 7.48 9.18
CA VAL A 172 -6.65 8.19 10.32
C VAL A 172 -6.03 9.58 10.33
N GLY A 173 -6.88 10.58 10.43
CA GLY A 173 -6.50 11.99 10.54
C GLY A 173 -7.67 12.79 11.06
N ARG A 174 -7.49 14.11 11.12
CA ARG A 174 -8.56 15.05 11.44
C ARG A 174 -8.95 15.83 10.20
N ASP A 175 -10.24 16.04 9.99
CA ASP A 175 -10.74 16.81 8.84
C ASP A 175 -10.25 18.26 8.83
N ASP A 176 -9.98 18.83 10.01
CA ASP A 176 -9.40 20.17 10.18
C ASP A 176 -7.87 20.22 10.01
N SER A 177 -7.24 19.11 9.60
CA SER A 177 -5.77 18.96 9.49
C SER A 177 -5.02 19.26 10.80
N GLY A 178 -5.73 19.25 11.93
CA GLY A 178 -5.14 19.41 13.25
C GLY A 178 -4.24 18.22 13.62
N PRO A 179 -3.22 18.41 14.47
CA PRO A 179 -2.41 17.30 14.94
C PRO A 179 -3.22 16.32 15.78
N MET A 180 -2.95 15.03 15.62
CA MET A 180 -3.44 13.97 16.50
C MET A 180 -2.47 13.76 17.68
N LYS A 181 -2.97 13.20 18.79
CA LYS A 181 -2.16 12.93 19.99
C LYS A 181 -1.27 11.69 19.79
N LYS A 182 -0.10 11.89 19.15
CA LYS A 182 0.94 10.86 18.92
C LYS A 182 0.46 9.64 18.10
N VAL A 183 -0.51 9.83 17.21
CA VAL A 183 -0.95 8.77 16.30
C VAL A 183 0.09 8.57 15.21
N THR A 184 0.47 7.32 14.95
CA THR A 184 1.42 6.92 13.90
C THR A 184 0.82 5.78 13.08
N GLY A 185 1.34 5.55 11.88
CA GLY A 185 0.86 4.50 10.98
C GLY A 185 0.91 3.10 11.59
N GLY A 186 1.94 2.81 12.40
CA GLY A 186 2.09 1.56 13.13
C GLY A 186 1.21 1.45 14.38
N GLY A 187 0.50 2.50 14.77
CA GLY A 187 -0.42 2.53 15.91
C GLY A 187 -1.85 2.23 15.48
N LEU A 188 -2.73 3.23 15.66
CA LEU A 188 -4.17 3.09 15.44
C LEU A 188 -4.55 2.60 14.02
N PRO A 189 -3.97 3.11 12.90
CA PRO A 189 -4.29 2.59 11.57
C PRO A 189 -3.98 1.10 11.41
N ALA A 190 -2.81 0.64 11.89
CA ALA A 190 -2.42 -0.77 11.85
C ALA A 190 -3.37 -1.66 12.67
N GLN A 191 -3.85 -1.19 13.82
CA GLN A 191 -4.81 -1.92 14.67
C GLN A 191 -6.19 -2.03 14.01
N ILE A 192 -6.68 -0.95 13.40
CA ILE A 192 -7.93 -0.95 12.62
C ILE A 192 -7.81 -1.92 11.45
N TRP A 193 -6.72 -1.81 10.68
CA TRP A 193 -6.43 -2.68 9.55
C TRP A 193 -6.41 -4.16 9.98
N THR A 194 -5.74 -4.49 11.08
CA THR A 194 -5.69 -5.86 11.62
C THR A 194 -7.05 -6.38 12.02
N SER A 195 -7.85 -5.56 12.70
CA SER A 195 -9.20 -5.93 13.15
C SER A 195 -10.10 -6.25 11.95
N PHE A 196 -10.04 -5.42 10.91
CA PHE A 196 -10.75 -5.66 9.66
C PHE A 196 -10.26 -6.95 8.97
N MET A 197 -8.95 -7.08 8.76
CA MET A 197 -8.41 -8.19 7.99
C MET A 197 -8.62 -9.54 8.68
N LYS A 198 -8.52 -9.62 10.02
CA LYS A 198 -8.82 -10.84 10.78
C LYS A 198 -10.22 -11.39 10.56
N VAL A 199 -11.19 -10.53 10.20
CA VAL A 199 -12.56 -10.95 9.86
C VAL A 199 -12.65 -11.20 8.37
N ALA A 200 -12.14 -10.29 7.54
CA ALA A 200 -12.26 -10.33 6.09
C ALA A 200 -11.53 -11.53 5.44
N THR A 201 -10.38 -11.94 5.97
CA THR A 201 -9.60 -13.07 5.44
C THR A 201 -10.10 -14.43 5.91
N LYS A 202 -11.08 -14.49 6.83
CA LYS A 202 -11.73 -15.75 7.26
C LYS A 202 -12.77 -16.26 6.26
N ARG A 203 -12.75 -15.79 5.00
CA ARG A 203 -13.76 -16.17 4.00
C ARG A 203 -13.91 -17.71 3.95
N PRO A 204 -15.14 -18.24 4.07
CA PRO A 204 -15.41 -19.63 3.73
C PRO A 204 -15.14 -19.84 2.23
N ALA A 205 -14.80 -21.08 1.85
CA ALA A 205 -14.52 -21.49 0.48
C ALA A 205 -15.59 -20.92 -0.48
N SER A 206 -15.12 -20.21 -1.52
CA SER A 206 -15.84 -19.74 -2.71
C SER A 206 -17.32 -19.36 -2.57
N ILE A 207 -17.65 -18.11 -2.88
CA ILE A 207 -18.96 -17.84 -3.51
C ILE A 207 -18.94 -18.59 -4.83
N SER A 208 -19.54 -19.79 -4.86
CA SER A 208 -19.88 -20.45 -6.10
C SER A 208 -20.81 -19.51 -6.86
N THR A 209 -20.34 -18.98 -7.98
CA THR A 209 -21.24 -18.55 -9.05
C THR A 209 -21.85 -19.81 -9.66
N GLN A 210 -22.71 -20.49 -8.90
CA GLN A 210 -23.68 -21.40 -9.47
C GLN A 210 -24.84 -20.57 -10.01
N GLY A 211 -25.16 -20.77 -11.29
CA GLY A 211 -26.43 -20.38 -11.89
C GLY A 211 -26.43 -19.04 -12.60
N ALA A 212 -25.92 -19.03 -13.84
CA ALA A 212 -26.67 -18.41 -14.91
C ALA A 212 -26.83 -19.51 -15.97
N ASP A 213 -28.00 -20.15 -15.94
CA ASP A 213 -28.49 -21.01 -17.02
C ASP A 213 -28.49 -20.26 -18.37
#